data_AF-A0A662QDL1-F1
#
_entry.id   AF-A0A662QDL1-F1
#
_cell.length_a   1.000
_cell.length_b   1.000
_cell.length_c   1.000
_cell.angle_alpha   90.00
_cell.angle_beta   90.00
_cell.angle_gamma   90.00
#
_symmetry.space_group_name_H-M   'P 1'
#
loop_
_entity.id
_entity.type
_entity.pdbx_description
1 polymer ?
#
loop_
_entity_poly.entity_id
_entity_poly.type
_entity_poly.pdbx_seq_one_letter_code
_entity_poly.pdbx_strand_id
1 'polypeptide(L)' 'VMFIIALISLNLALFNLIPFPALDGSRILFALVELVFRRPIPRKVEAAIHTVGFLLLLGLLLLVTYKDIMRLFG' A
#
# COMPACT_ATOMS: atom_id res chain seq x y z
N VAL A 1 9.52 4.32 26.05
CA VAL A 1 8.81 5.13 25.03
C VAL A 1 9.59 5.24 23.73
N MET A 2 10.83 5.75 23.72
CA MET A 2 11.64 5.85 22.49
C MET A 2 11.81 4.52 21.73
N PHE A 3 12.00 3.41 22.45
CA PHE A 3 12.09 2.09 21.82
C PHE A 3 10.80 1.65 21.10
N ILE A 4 9.63 1.92 21.71
CA ILE A 4 8.33 1.59 21.10
C ILE A 4 8.10 2.42 19.84
N ILE A 5 8.42 3.72 19.91
CA ILE A 5 8.33 4.62 18.75
C ILE A 5 9.26 4.15 17.63
N ALA A 6 10.51 3.77 17.96
CA ALA A 6 11.47 3.27 16.98
C ALA A 6 10.97 1.97 16.31
N LEU A 7 10.39 1.04 17.07
CA LEU A 7 9.82 -0.19 16.53
C LEU A 7 8.61 0.08 15.64
N ILE A 8 7.70 0.96 16.04
CA ILE A 8 6.53 1.33 15.22
C ILE A 8 7.00 1.98 13.92
N SER A 9 7.91 2.95 13.98
CA SER A 9 8.46 3.62 12.80
C SER A 9 9.15 2.64 11.86
N LEU A 10 9.92 1.68 12.38
CA LEU A 10 10.57 0.66 11.56
C LEU A 10 9.54 -0.24 10.87
N ASN A 11 8.52 -0.71 11.60
CA ASN A 11 7.46 -1.54 11.01
C ASN A 11 6.70 -0.77 9.92
N LEU A 12 6.32 0.48 10.19
CA LEU A 12 5.67 1.35 9.21
C LEU A 12 6.54 1.57 7.97
N ALA A 13 7.84 1.81 8.15
CA ALA A 13 8.78 1.96 7.03
C ALA A 13 8.87 0.67 6.20
N LEU A 14 8.93 -0.50 6.84
CA LEU A 14 8.96 -1.81 6.17
C LEU A 14 7.65 -2.09 5.42
N PHE A 15 6.50 -1.84 6.04
CA PHE A 15 5.19 -1.98 5.40
C PHE A 15 5.06 -1.03 4.20
N ASN A 16 5.48 0.22 4.34
CA ASN A 16 5.44 1.18 3.25
C ASN A 16 6.39 0.82 2.11
N LEU A 17 7.45 0.04 2.35
CA LEU A 17 8.34 -0.45 1.28
C LEU A 17 7.71 -1.54 0.40
N ILE A 18 6.61 -2.15 0.84
CA ILE A 18 5.92 -3.18 0.07
C ILE A 18 5.37 -2.53 -1.22
N PRO A 19 5.58 -3.15 -2.39
CA PRO A 19 5.10 -2.64 -3.67
C PRO A 19 3.59 -2.86 -3.84
N PHE A 20 2.79 -2.30 -2.93
CA PHE A 20 1.34 -2.34 -2.98
C PHE A 20 0.79 -0.98 -3.39
N PRO A 21 -0.07 -0.90 -4.42
CA PRO A 21 -0.62 0.37 -4.89
C PRO A 21 -1.46 1.02 -3.78
N ALA A 22 -1.21 2.31 -3.53
CA ALA A 22 -1.62 3.13 -2.38
C ALA A 22 -0.58 3.30 -1.25
N LEU A 23 0.50 2.51 -1.23
CA LEU A 23 1.62 2.70 -0.30
C LEU A 23 2.77 3.48 -0.97
N ASP A 24 3.61 4.13 -0.16
CA ASP A 24 4.76 4.92 -0.63
C ASP A 24 5.77 4.09 -1.45
N GLY A 25 5.91 2.80 -1.16
CA GLY A 25 6.84 1.88 -1.84
C GLY A 25 6.43 1.53 -3.26
N SER A 26 5.14 1.67 -3.61
CA SER A 26 4.72 1.52 -5.00
C SER A 26 5.30 2.61 -5.91
N ARG A 27 5.49 3.83 -5.39
CA ARG A 27 6.22 4.90 -6.09
C ARG A 27 7.69 4.57 -6.31
N ILE A 28 8.35 3.95 -5.33
CA ILE A 28 9.73 3.50 -5.47
C ILE A 28 9.82 2.44 -6.58
N LEU A 29 8.85 1.51 -6.63
CA LEU A 29 8.78 0.53 -7.71
C LEU A 29 8.56 1.20 -9.07
N PHE A 30 7.64 2.16 -9.19
CA PHE A 30 7.41 2.89 -10.44
C PHE A 30 8.66 3.64 -10.89
N ALA A 31 9.38 4.27 -9.97
CA ALA A 31 10.65 4.94 -10.26
C ALA A 31 11.73 3.96 -10.71
N LEU A 32 11.82 2.77 -10.09
CA LEU A 32 12.73 1.70 -10.51
C LEU A 32 12.38 1.19 -11.91
N VAL A 33 11.09 1.00 -12.21
CA VAL A 33 10.60 0.62 -13.53
C VAL A 33 10.95 1.71 -14.54
N GLU A 34 10.71 2.98 -14.23
CA GLU A 34 11.09 4.11 -15.09
C GLU A 34 12.60 4.18 -15.34
N LEU A 35 13.43 3.88 -14.33
CA LEU A 35 14.88 3.80 -14.45
C LEU A 35 15.32 2.66 -15.40
N VAL A 36 14.71 1.48 -15.27
CA VAL A 36 15.02 0.30 -16.08
C VAL A 36 14.54 0.46 -17.52
N PHE A 37 13.30 0.90 -17.73
CA PHE A 37 12.69 1.04 -19.05
C PHE A 37 13.00 2.38 -19.72
N ARG A 38 13.63 3.33 -19.01
CA ARG A 38 13.99 4.69 -19.46
C ARG A 38 12.83 5.45 -20.10
N ARG A 39 11.60 5.13 -19.70
CA ARG A 39 10.38 5.74 -20.23
C ARG A 39 9.50 6.17 -19.06
N PRO A 40 9.05 7.44 -19.03
CA PRO A 40 8.22 7.92 -17.95
C PRO A 40 6.86 7.23 -18.00
N ILE A 41 6.41 6.76 -16.84
CA ILE A 41 5.04 6.27 -16.68
C ILE A 41 4.12 7.49 -16.71
N PRO A 42 3.05 7.51 -17.52
CA PRO A 42 2.14 8.63 -17.55
C PRO A 42 1.52 8.84 -16.17
N ARG A 43 1.57 10.07 -15.64
CA ARG A 43 0.98 10.41 -14.32
C ARG A 43 -0.48 10.00 -14.17
N LYS A 44 -1.24 10.00 -15.26
CA LYS A 44 -2.64 9.53 -15.29
C LYS A 44 -2.74 8.03 -14.98
N VAL A 45 -1.80 7.23 -15.48
CA VAL A 45 -1.73 5.78 -15.25
C VAL A 45 -1.30 5.50 -13.82
N GLU A 46 -0.28 6.18 -13.31
CA GLU A 46 0.14 6.09 -11.91
C GLU A 46 -1.02 6.44 -10.96
N ALA A 47 -1.69 7.58 -11.18
CA ALA A 47 -2.84 8.00 -10.38
C ALA A 47 -4.01 7.00 -10.44
N ALA A 48 -4.30 6.44 -11.61
CA ALA A 48 -5.33 5.42 -11.77
C ALA A 48 -4.97 4.13 -11.00
N ILE A 49 -3.74 3.65 -11.12
CA ILE A 49 -3.26 2.45 -10.41
C ILE A 49 -3.33 2.66 -8.88
N HIS A 50 -2.88 3.82 -8.39
CA HIS A 50 -2.98 4.16 -6.98
C HIS A 50 -4.43 4.24 -6.49
N THR A 51 -5.32 4.87 -7.27
CA THR A 51 -6.74 5.02 -6.90
C THR A 51 -7.44 3.67 -6.86
N VAL A 52 -7.22 2.82 -7.89
CA VAL A 52 -7.80 1.48 -7.95
C VAL A 52 -7.24 0.59 -6.84
N GLY A 53 -5.91 0.62 -6.61
CA GLY A 53 -5.27 -0.12 -5.54
C GLY A 53 -5.78 0.28 -4.16
N PHE A 54 -5.97 1.58 -3.92
CA PHE A 54 -6.54 2.09 -2.68
C PHE A 54 -7.99 1.61 -2.47
N LEU A 55 -8.83 1.71 -3.50
CA LEU A 55 -10.21 1.21 -3.46
C LEU A 55 -10.26 -0.31 -3.20
N LEU A 56 -9.36 -1.08 -3.82
CA LEU A 56 -9.23 -2.52 -3.60
C LEU A 56 -8.82 -2.84 -2.16
N LEU A 57 -7.83 -2.12 -1.62
CA LEU A 57 -7.38 -2.28 -0.23
C LEU A 57 -8.52 -1.97 0.74
N LEU A 58 -9.26 -0.89 0.50
CA LEU A 58 -10.37 -0.45 1.34
C LEU A 58 -11.54 -1.44 1.27
N GLY A 59 -11.84 -1.96 0.08
CA GLY A 59 -12.82 -3.03 -0.11
C GLY A 59 -12.42 -4.33 0.58
N LEU A 60 -11.14 -4.73 0.49
CA LEU A 60 -10.61 -5.90 1.20
C LEU A 60 -10.72 -5.72 2.71
N LEU A 61 -10.37 -4.54 3.23
CA LEU A 61 -10.50 -4.20 4.64
C LEU A 61 -11.95 -4.37 5.10
N LEU A 62 -12.93 -3.80 4.37
CA LEU A 62 -14.35 -3.97 4.70
C LEU A 62 -14.80 -5.43 4.67
N LEU A 63 -14.37 -6.20 3.67
CA LEU A 63 -14.72 -7.62 3.53
C LEU A 63 -14.17 -8.44 4.69
N VAL A 64 -12.89 -8.25 5.03
CA VAL A 64 -12.23 -8.93 6.15
C VAL A 64 -12.90 -8.54 7.47
N THR A 65 -13.09 -7.24 7.72
CA THR A 65 -13.79 -6.76 8.92
C THR A 65 -15.21 -7.33 9.02
N TYR A 66 -15.96 -7.41 7.92
CA TYR A 66 -17.29 -8.02 7.91
C TYR A 66 -17.24 -9.50 8.26
N LYS A 67 -16.28 -10.26 7.70
CA LYS A 67 -16.08 -11.67 8.03
C LYS A 67 -15.70 -11.86 9.49
N ASP A 68 -14.82 -11.03 10.02
CA ASP A 68 -14.39 -11.08 11.42
C ASP A 68 -15.55 -10.79 12.37
N ILE A 69 -16.38 -9.79 12.04
CA ILE A 69 -17.61 -9.48 12.78
C ILE A 69 -18.58 -10.66 12.76
N MET A 70 -18.89 -11.22 11.59
CA MET A 70 -19.81 -12.35 11.49
C MET A 70 -19.30 -13.58 12.28
N ARG A 71 -17.99 -13.81 12.27
CA ARG A 71 -17.35 -14.88 13.04
C ARG A 71 -17.38 -14.64 14.56
N LEU A 72 -17.44 -13.39 15.01
CA LEU A 72 -17.55 -13.05 16.43
C LEU A 72 -18.98 -13.20 16.97
N PHE A 73 -20.00 -13.06 16.12
CA PHE A 73 -21.41 -13.15 16.49
C PHE A 73 -22.08 -14.51 16.23
N GLY A 74 -21.43 -15.40 15.46
CA GLY A 74 -21.83 -16.80 15.26
C GLY A 74 -20.99 -17.76 16.08
#